data_AF-A0AB38SJQ3-F1
#
_entry.id   AF-A0AB38SJQ3-F1
#
_cell.length_a   1.000
_cell.length_b   1.000
_cell.length_c   1.000
_cell.angle_alpha   90.00
_cell.angle_beta   90.00
_cell.angle_gamma   90.00
#
_symmetry.space_group_name_H-M   'P 1'
#
loop_
_entity.id
_entity.type
_entity.pdbx_description
1 polymer ?
#
loop_
_entity_poly.entity_id
_entity_poly.type
_entity_poly.pdbx_seq_one_letter_code
_entity_poly.pdbx_strand_id
1 'polypeptide(L)'
;MEGTFAPNHTTADGKLCISVNPLTHPQANNPKIIEQIVLVQNICGQSIRVRVCYAGSSDCIVVPLAGYQKLQRLLGIAAGSTNFQFEYRELY
;
A
#
# COMPACT_ATOMS: atom_id res chain seq x y z
N MET A 1 -8.57 -10.98 -1.87
CA MET A 1 -9.32 -9.76 -2.28
C MET A 1 -10.39 -10.09 -3.31
N GLU A 2 -11.66 -9.75 -3.08
CA GLU A 2 -12.73 -9.85 -4.09
C GLU A 2 -13.02 -8.47 -4.70
N GLY A 3 -13.34 -8.43 -6.00
CA GLY A 3 -13.68 -7.20 -6.72
C GLY A 3 -13.25 -7.19 -8.18
N THR A 4 -13.65 -6.14 -8.88
CA THR A 4 -13.24 -5.86 -10.26
C THR A 4 -12.04 -4.92 -10.24
N PHE A 5 -10.89 -5.38 -10.74
CA PHE A 5 -9.60 -4.69 -10.65
C PHE A 5 -9.06 -4.33 -12.03
N ALA A 6 -8.34 -3.22 -12.12
CA ALA A 6 -7.61 -2.86 -13.31
C ALA A 6 -6.41 -3.81 -13.51
N PRO A 7 -6.00 -4.07 -14.76
CA PRO A 7 -4.71 -4.71 -15.01
C PRO A 7 -3.57 -3.84 -14.48
N ASN A 8 -2.46 -4.47 -14.10
CA ASN A 8 -1.31 -3.73 -13.62
C ASN A 8 -0.73 -2.87 -14.74
N HIS A 9 -0.48 -1.59 -14.46
CA HIS A 9 0.22 -0.75 -15.40
C HIS A 9 1.72 -1.07 -15.38
N THR A 10 2.35 -0.97 -16.55
CA THR A 10 3.80 -1.13 -16.69
C THR A 10 4.42 0.03 -17.43
N THR A 11 5.69 0.29 -17.15
CA THR A 11 6.56 1.15 -17.96
C THR A 11 6.84 0.51 -19.33
N ALA A 12 7.45 1.26 -20.24
CA ALA A 12 7.83 0.77 -21.57
C ALA A 12 8.83 -0.40 -21.52
N ASP A 13 9.67 -0.47 -20.47
CA ASP A 13 10.58 -1.59 -20.21
C ASP A 13 9.94 -2.73 -19.38
N GLY A 14 8.63 -2.69 -19.18
CA GLY A 14 7.85 -3.78 -18.56
C GLY A 14 7.87 -3.81 -17.03
N LYS A 15 8.44 -2.80 -16.35
CA LYS A 15 8.39 -2.72 -14.88
C LYS A 15 7.01 -2.29 -14.41
N LEU A 16 6.53 -2.87 -13.32
CA LEU A 16 5.26 -2.47 -12.70
C LEU A 16 5.32 -0.99 -12.26
N CYS A 17 4.28 -0.23 -12.58
CA CYS A 17 4.16 1.16 -12.18
C CYS A 17 4.06 1.31 -10.65
N ILE A 18 3.38 0.38 -9.99
CA ILE A 18 3.11 0.43 -8.55
C ILE A 18 4.03 -0.52 -7.80
N SER A 19 4.72 0.02 -6.79
CA SER A 19 5.34 -0.77 -5.72
C SER A 19 4.76 -0.37 -4.36
N VAL A 20 4.58 -1.37 -3.50
CA VAL A 20 4.11 -1.19 -2.13
C VAL A 20 5.10 -1.89 -1.21
N ASN A 21 5.65 -1.15 -0.24
CA ASN A 21 6.63 -1.67 0.71
C ASN A 21 6.13 -1.53 2.15
N PRO A 22 6.32 -2.53 3.03
CA PRO A 22 5.97 -2.41 4.43
C PRO A 22 6.96 -1.49 5.16
N LEU A 23 6.45 -0.74 6.12
CA LEU A 23 7.20 0.01 7.11
C LEU A 23 6.47 -0.11 8.45
N THR A 24 7.21 -0.12 9.54
CA THR A 24 6.63 -0.07 10.87
C THR A 24 7.26 1.02 11.71
N HIS A 25 6.45 1.63 12.58
CA HIS A 25 6.89 2.69 13.46
C HIS A 25 6.23 2.56 14.84
N PRO A 26 6.99 2.46 15.93
CA PRO A 26 6.42 2.52 17.28
C PRO A 26 5.86 3.92 17.57
N GLN A 27 4.70 4.01 18.22
CA GLN A 27 4.16 5.30 18.63
C GLN A 27 5.01 5.95 19.72
N ALA A 28 5.16 7.27 19.65
CA ALA A 28 6.01 8.03 20.58
C ALA A 28 5.53 7.96 22.05
N ASN A 29 4.21 7.90 22.28
CA ASN A 29 3.63 7.83 23.62
C ASN A 29 3.55 6.40 24.18
N ASN A 30 3.53 5.39 23.32
CA ASN A 30 3.51 3.99 23.73
C ASN A 30 4.22 3.11 22.69
N PRO A 31 5.52 2.80 22.88
CA PRO A 31 6.29 1.99 21.94
C PRO A 31 5.80 0.55 21.78
N LYS A 32 4.88 0.07 22.64
CA LYS A 32 4.23 -1.23 22.46
C LYS A 32 3.14 -1.19 21.38
N ILE A 33 2.73 0.00 20.94
CA ILE A 33 1.79 0.19 19.85
C ILE A 33 2.61 0.47 18.60
N ILE A 34 2.48 -0.41 17.62
CA ILE A 34 3.22 -0.37 16.35
C ILE A 34 2.26 0.04 15.24
N GLU A 35 2.59 1.14 14.57
CA GLU A 35 1.94 1.56 13.34
C GLU A 35 2.43 0.70 12.19
N GLN A 36 1.49 0.14 11.43
CA GLN A 36 1.74 -0.67 10.26
C GLN A 36 1.47 0.18 9.03
N ILE A 37 2.54 0.60 8.36
CA ILE A 37 2.52 1.62 7.32
C ILE A 37 2.88 0.97 6.00
N VAL A 38 2.17 1.33 4.94
CA VAL A 38 2.53 0.98 3.57
C VAL A 38 3.08 2.20 2.85
N LEU A 39 4.26 2.04 2.27
CA LEU A 39 4.89 3.01 1.39
C LEU A 39 4.52 2.65 -0.04
N VAL A 40 3.61 3.42 -0.64
CA VAL A 40 3.11 3.21 -1.99
C VAL A 40 3.79 4.19 -2.93
N GLN A 41 4.32 3.69 -4.03
CA GLN A 41 5.03 4.48 -5.02
C GLN A 41 4.51 4.17 -6.42
N ASN A 42 4.23 5.22 -7.18
CA ASN A 42 3.95 5.18 -8.60
C ASN A 42 5.16 5.70 -9.37
N ILE A 43 5.77 4.87 -10.22
CA ILE A 43 6.92 5.25 -11.06
C ILE A 43 6.50 5.68 -12.48
N CYS A 44 5.22 5.62 -12.80
CA CYS A 44 4.68 6.03 -14.09
C CYS A 44 4.12 7.46 -14.03
N GLY A 45 4.00 8.10 -15.19
CA GLY A 45 3.51 9.49 -15.27
C GLY A 45 1.99 9.66 -15.15
N GLN A 46 1.23 8.57 -15.29
CA GLN A 46 -0.23 8.59 -15.14
C GLN A 46 -0.67 8.42 -13.69
N SER A 47 -1.84 8.96 -13.35
CA SER A 47 -2.47 8.75 -12.05
C SER A 47 -3.02 7.33 -11.94
N ILE A 48 -2.81 6.66 -10.80
CA ILE A 48 -3.24 5.29 -10.54
C ILE A 48 -3.86 5.22 -9.14
N ARG A 49 -4.98 4.51 -9.01
CA ARG A 49 -5.63 4.22 -7.73
C ARG A 49 -5.30 2.80 -7.31
N VAL A 50 -4.82 2.63 -6.08
CA VAL A 50 -4.41 1.33 -5.56
C VAL A 50 -5.23 0.98 -4.33
N ARG A 51 -5.80 -0.21 -4.28
CA ARG A 51 -6.37 -0.79 -3.07
C ARG A 51 -5.32 -1.64 -2.39
N VAL A 52 -5.05 -1.38 -1.11
CA VAL A 52 -4.14 -2.17 -0.28
C VAL A 52 -4.93 -2.73 0.88
N CYS A 53 -4.84 -4.03 1.12
CA CYS A 53 -5.55 -4.73 2.19
C CYS A 53 -4.59 -5.57 3.02
N TYR A 54 -4.93 -5.83 4.27
CA TYR A 54 -4.29 -6.92 5.01
C TYR A 54 -4.48 -8.25 4.26
N ALA A 55 -3.44 -9.09 4.23
CA ALA A 55 -3.47 -10.35 3.50
C ALA A 55 -4.62 -11.24 4.00
N GLY A 56 -5.49 -11.68 3.08
CA GLY A 56 -6.65 -12.51 3.42
C GLY A 56 -7.80 -11.77 4.13
N SER A 57 -7.75 -10.44 4.21
CA SER A 57 -8.78 -9.61 4.86
C SER A 57 -9.50 -8.71 3.85
N SER A 58 -10.67 -8.22 4.24
CA SER A 58 -11.39 -7.14 3.57
C SER A 58 -11.08 -5.76 4.15
N ASP A 59 -10.21 -5.68 5.16
CA ASP A 59 -9.75 -4.43 5.74
C ASP A 59 -8.69 -3.79 4.82
N CYS A 60 -9.09 -2.69 4.19
CA CYS A 60 -8.40 -2.10 3.06
C CYS A 60 -8.41 -0.57 3.11
N ILE A 61 -7.37 0.02 2.56
CA ILE A 61 -7.31 1.44 2.21
C ILE A 61 -7.26 1.61 0.69
N VAL A 62 -7.77 2.75 0.22
CA VAL A 62 -7.60 3.17 -1.18
C VAL A 62 -6.62 4.34 -1.23
N VAL A 63 -5.56 4.19 -2.01
CA VAL A 63 -4.48 5.17 -2.14
C VAL A 63 -4.50 5.71 -3.57
N PRO A 64 -5.01 6.94 -3.80
CA PRO A 64 -4.83 7.62 -5.07
C PRO A 64 -3.40 8.16 -5.17
N LEU A 65 -2.68 7.82 -6.24
CA LEU A 65 -1.35 8.34 -6.53
C LEU A 65 -1.36 9.08 -7.86
N ALA A 66 -0.92 10.34 -7.83
CA ALA A 66 -0.53 11.04 -9.05
C ALA A 66 0.71 10.36 -9.70
N GLY A 67 1.02 10.79 -10.93
CA GLY A 67 2.23 10.36 -11.62
C GLY A 67 3.50 10.67 -10.81
N TYR A 68 4.44 9.72 -10.78
CA TYR A 68 5.71 9.82 -10.06
C TYR A 68 5.58 10.09 -8.55
N GLN A 69 4.40 9.85 -7.97
CA GLN A 69 4.14 10.14 -6.56
C GLN A 69 4.56 8.98 -5.64
N LYS A 70 5.00 9.34 -4.43
CA LYS A 70 5.31 8.42 -3.34
C LYS A 70 4.58 8.86 -2.08
N LEU A 71 3.85 7.96 -1.43
CA LEU A 71 3.02 8.24 -0.26
C LEU A 71 3.22 7.17 0.82
N GLN A 72 3.26 7.60 2.08
CA GLN A 72 3.12 6.71 3.23
C GLN A 72 1.68 6.74 3.72
N ARG A 73 1.10 5.58 3.98
CA ARG A 73 -0.27 5.45 4.52
C ARG A 73 -0.30 4.42 5.63
N LEU A 74 -1.01 4.74 6.71
CA LEU A 74 -1.29 3.80 7.77
C LEU A 74 -2.27 2.75 7.24
N LEU A 75 -1.88 1.48 7.28
CA LEU A 75 -2.77 0.35 7.01
C LEU A 75 -3.50 -0.08 8.29
N GLY A 76 -2.83 0.02 9.43
CA GLY A 76 -3.44 -0.23 10.73
C GLY A 76 -2.44 -0.14 11.87
N ILE A 77 -2.85 -0.63 13.05
CA ILE A 77 -2.10 -0.53 14.30
C ILE A 77 -2.12 -1.89 14.99
N ALA A 78 -0.98 -2.34 15.51
CA ALA A 78 -0.85 -3.61 16.22
C ALA A 78 -0.15 -3.46 17.57
N ALA A 79 -0.47 -4.35 18.51
CA ALA A 79 0.24 -4.45 19.78
C ALA A 79 1.52 -5.26 19.58
N GLY A 80 2.67 -4.58 19.54
CA GLY A 80 4.01 -5.17 19.52
C GLY A 80 4.43 -5.87 18.23
N SER A 81 3.52 -6.11 17.28
CA SER A 81 3.86 -6.78 16.02
C SER A 81 4.38 -5.81 14.97
N THR A 82 5.64 -5.99 14.58
CA THR A 82 6.28 -5.31 13.43
C THR A 82 6.09 -6.05 12.12
N ASN A 83 5.56 -7.28 12.16
CA ASN A 83 5.30 -8.09 10.99
C ASN A 83 3.83 -7.96 10.60
N PHE A 84 3.58 -7.62 9.33
CA PHE A 84 2.26 -7.70 8.72
C PHE A 84 2.40 -8.03 7.24
N GLN A 85 1.39 -8.70 6.72
CA GLN A 85 1.30 -9.08 5.31
C GLN A 85 0.16 -8.31 4.68
N PHE A 86 0.34 -7.90 3.43
CA PHE A 86 -0.65 -7.16 2.68
C PHE A 86 -0.71 -7.68 1.25
N GLU A 87 -1.86 -7.45 0.62
CA GLU A 87 -2.05 -7.60 -0.81
C GLU A 87 -2.52 -6.27 -1.40
N TYR A 88 -2.16 -6.01 -2.66
CA TYR A 88 -2.63 -4.82 -3.36
C TYR A 88 -3.08 -5.13 -4.79
N ARG A 89 -4.00 -4.30 -5.29
CA ARG A 89 -4.52 -4.34 -6.66
C ARG A 89 -4.79 -2.92 -7.16
N GLU A 90 -4.61 -2.71 -8.45
CA GLU A 90 -4.97 -1.46 -9.10
C GLU A 90 -6.50 -1.41 -9.35
N LEU A 91 -7.06 -0.22 -9.26
CA LEU A 91 -8.48 0.05 -9.50
C LEU A 91 -8.67 0.80 -10.82
N TYR A 92 -9.84 0.61 -11.44
CA TYR A 92 -10.30 1.41 -12.57
C TYR A 92 -10.55 2.88 -12.19
#